data_AF-A0A7K3D4X9-F1
#
_entry.id   AF-A0A7K3D4X9-F1
#
_cell.length_a   1.000
_cell.length_b   1.000
_cell.length_c   1.000
_cell.angle_alpha   90.00
_cell.angle_beta   90.00
_cell.angle_gamma   90.00
#
_symmetry.space_group_name_H-M   'P 1'
#
loop_
_entity.id
_entity.type
_entity.pdbx_description
1 polymer ?
#
loop_
_entity_poly.entity_id
_entity_poly.type
_entity_poly.pdbx_seq_one_letter_code
_entity_poly.pdbx_strand_id
1 'polypeptide(L)'
;DIGWIGPSPAINGFTKSQGKNLRIIGGSASGGVKLVVNPKKIKSLDDVKGKKIATPQLGNTQDVAFLNWIAERGWKVDAQSGKGDVSVIRSDNKVTPDAYKS
;
A
#
# COMPACT_ATOMS: atom_id res chain seq x y z
N ASP A 1 -22.87 -12.60 8.43
CA ASP A 1 -21.76 -11.94 9.15
C ASP A 1 -21.43 -10.58 8.55
N ILE A 2 -20.74 -9.73 9.30
CA ILE A 2 -20.21 -8.43 8.84
C ILE A 2 -18.74 -8.38 9.26
N GLY A 3 -17.90 -7.79 8.42
CA GLY A 3 -16.48 -7.60 8.71
C GLY A 3 -15.93 -6.37 8.01
N TRP A 4 -14.71 -5.99 8.40
CA TRP A 4 -13.98 -4.87 7.81
C TRP A 4 -12.85 -5.40 6.96
N ILE A 5 -12.78 -4.89 5.73
CA ILE A 5 -11.74 -5.25 4.77
C ILE A 5 -11.29 -4.01 4.04
N GLY A 6 -10.03 -3.99 3.59
CA GLY A 6 -9.50 -2.90 2.79
C GLY A 6 -10.30 -2.66 1.51
N PRO A 7 -10.22 -1.45 0.94
CA PRO A 7 -10.98 -1.05 -0.25
C PRO A 7 -10.70 -1.94 -1.47
N SER A 8 -9.44 -2.33 -1.74
CA SER A 8 -9.13 -3.15 -2.92
C SER A 8 -9.74 -4.56 -2.85
N PRO A 9 -9.59 -5.33 -1.76
CA PRO A 9 -10.31 -6.59 -1.61
C PRO A 9 -11.84 -6.42 -1.61
N ALA A 10 -12.38 -5.34 -1.02
CA ALA A 10 -13.81 -5.07 -1.03
C ALA A 10 -14.35 -4.89 -2.46
N ILE A 11 -13.71 -4.02 -3.26
CA ILE A 11 -14.10 -3.76 -4.65
C ILE A 11 -13.90 -5.02 -5.49
N ASN A 12 -12.77 -5.72 -5.36
CA ASN A 12 -12.52 -6.94 -6.11
C ASN A 12 -13.55 -8.03 -5.81
N GLY A 13 -13.88 -8.25 -4.53
CA GLY A 13 -14.90 -9.21 -4.13
C GLY A 13 -16.31 -8.82 -4.59
N PHE A 14 -16.65 -7.53 -4.48
CA PHE A 14 -17.93 -7.00 -4.94
C PHE A 14 -18.10 -7.19 -6.45
N THR A 15 -17.11 -6.77 -7.25
CA THR A 15 -17.14 -6.86 -8.71
C THR A 15 -17.19 -8.31 -9.19
N LYS A 16 -16.35 -9.20 -8.62
CA LYS A 16 -16.34 -10.62 -9.00
C LYS A 16 -17.64 -11.34 -8.66
N SER A 17 -18.28 -10.97 -7.56
CA SER A 17 -19.54 -11.60 -7.12
C SER A 17 -20.78 -10.88 -7.65
N GLN A 18 -20.63 -9.78 -8.39
CA GLN A 18 -21.72 -8.89 -8.80
C GLN A 18 -22.62 -8.50 -7.62
N GLY A 19 -22.04 -8.26 -6.44
CA GLY A 19 -22.78 -7.89 -5.24
C GLY A 19 -23.61 -9.00 -4.58
N LYS A 20 -23.49 -10.26 -5.03
CA LYS A 20 -24.29 -11.39 -4.49
C LYS A 20 -23.67 -11.98 -3.23
N ASN A 21 -22.36 -12.24 -3.24
CA ASN A 21 -21.66 -12.86 -2.11
C ASN A 21 -21.04 -11.84 -1.16
N LEU A 22 -20.72 -10.64 -1.66
CA LEU A 22 -20.19 -9.54 -0.88
C LEU A 22 -20.95 -8.27 -1.23
N ARG A 23 -21.48 -7.58 -0.21
CA ARG A 23 -22.11 -6.27 -0.34
C ARG A 23 -21.33 -5.23 0.45
N ILE A 24 -21.10 -4.08 -0.18
CA ILE A 24 -20.54 -2.91 0.48
C ILE A 24 -21.72 -2.11 1.04
N ILE A 25 -21.85 -2.06 2.37
CA ILE A 25 -22.96 -1.38 3.05
C ILE A 25 -22.59 0.02 3.56
N GLY A 26 -21.30 0.34 3.60
CA GLY A 26 -20.81 1.64 4.04
C GLY A 26 -19.29 1.65 4.26
N GLY A 27 -18.73 2.84 4.41
CA GLY A 27 -17.34 3.02 4.85
C GLY A 27 -17.22 2.91 6.37
N SER A 28 -16.09 2.40 6.85
CA SER A 28 -15.84 2.22 8.29
C SER A 28 -14.81 3.17 8.88
N ALA A 29 -13.82 3.56 8.09
CA ALA A 29 -12.73 4.43 8.49
C ALA A 29 -12.27 5.26 7.28
N SER A 30 -11.81 6.47 7.56
CA SER A 30 -11.22 7.40 6.59
C SER A 30 -9.92 7.98 7.16
N GLY A 31 -9.15 8.72 6.35
CA GLY A 31 -7.87 9.31 6.74
C GLY A 31 -6.64 8.69 6.06
N GLY A 32 -6.82 7.62 5.29
CA GLY A 32 -5.80 7.07 4.41
C GLY A 32 -4.63 6.42 5.13
N VAL A 33 -3.43 6.61 4.58
CA VAL A 33 -2.18 5.97 5.04
C VAL A 33 -1.07 7.02 5.12
N LYS A 34 -0.02 6.74 5.89
CA LYS A 34 1.18 7.60 5.98
C LYS A 34 2.43 6.77 5.75
N LEU A 35 3.38 7.34 5.02
CA LEU A 35 4.75 6.82 4.94
C LEU A 35 5.54 7.35 6.14
N VAL A 36 6.12 6.44 6.93
CA VAL A 36 7.00 6.78 8.05
C VAL A 36 8.43 6.46 7.64
N VAL A 37 9.33 7.43 7.81
CA VAL A 37 10.73 7.30 7.41
C VAL A 37 11.65 7.63 8.57
N ASN A 38 12.84 7.04 8.56
CA ASN A 38 13.91 7.47 9.46
C ASN A 38 14.49 8.79 8.94
N PRO A 39 14.35 9.93 9.64
CA PRO A 39 14.77 11.23 9.15
C PRO A 39 16.29 11.36 8.98
N LYS A 40 17.09 10.48 9.62
CA LYS A 40 18.53 10.42 9.40
C LYS A 40 18.89 9.81 8.04
N LYS A 41 18.01 8.98 7.46
CA LYS A 41 18.21 8.26 6.19
C LYS A 41 17.49 8.92 5.00
N ILE A 42 16.36 9.57 5.25
CA ILE A 42 15.50 10.25 4.26
C ILE A 42 15.22 11.64 4.80
N LYS A 43 15.89 12.66 4.25
CA LYS A 43 15.77 14.06 4.68
C LYS A 43 14.76 14.83 3.83
N SER A 44 14.55 14.37 2.60
CA SER A 44 13.60 14.92 1.65
C SER A 44 12.78 13.79 1.00
N LEU A 45 11.67 14.15 0.37
CA LEU A 45 10.88 13.19 -0.40
C LEU A 45 11.66 12.62 -1.60
N ASP A 46 12.65 13.33 -2.14
CA ASP A 46 13.45 12.86 -3.28
C ASP A 46 14.40 11.73 -2.86
N ASP A 47 14.81 11.70 -1.59
CA ASP A 47 15.67 10.65 -1.03
C ASP A 47 14.98 9.28 -0.97
N VAL A 48 13.67 9.20 -1.24
CA VAL A 48 12.93 7.94 -1.36
C VAL A 48 13.37 7.17 -2.62
N LYS A 49 13.78 7.87 -3.69
CA LYS A 49 14.29 7.23 -4.90
C LYS A 49 15.53 6.39 -4.58
N GLY A 50 15.60 5.19 -5.13
CA GLY A 50 16.65 4.21 -4.89
C GLY A 50 16.56 3.48 -3.53
N LYS A 51 15.56 3.78 -2.70
CA LYS A 51 15.37 3.10 -1.41
C LYS A 51 14.53 1.83 -1.55
N LYS A 52 14.62 1.00 -0.51
CA LYS A 52 13.70 -0.10 -0.26
C LYS A 52 12.62 0.39 0.71
N ILE A 53 11.36 0.33 0.30
CA ILE A 53 10.22 0.79 1.09
C ILE A 53 9.31 -0.40 1.35
N ALA A 54 8.99 -0.64 2.60
CA ALA A 54 8.10 -1.73 2.98
C ALA A 54 6.63 -1.29 2.90
N THR A 55 5.79 -2.11 2.26
CA THR A 55 4.33 -1.95 2.27
C THR A 55 3.66 -3.22 2.83
N PRO A 56 2.53 -3.10 3.53
CA PRO A 56 1.72 -4.26 3.91
C PRO A 56 1.00 -4.88 2.70
N GLN A 57 1.33 -6.13 2.35
CA GLN A 57 0.75 -7.00 1.31
C GLN A 57 0.55 -6.38 -0.10
N LEU A 58 0.46 -7.22 -1.13
CA LEU A 58 0.19 -6.75 -2.51
C LEU A 58 -1.24 -6.21 -2.63
N GLY A 59 -1.38 -4.99 -3.16
CA GLY A 59 -2.67 -4.41 -3.52
C GLY A 59 -3.52 -3.90 -2.35
N ASN A 60 -3.01 -3.90 -1.11
CA ASN A 60 -3.65 -3.22 0.01
C ASN A 60 -3.55 -1.69 -0.14
N THR A 61 -4.29 -0.95 0.68
CA THR A 61 -4.38 0.53 0.63
C THR A 61 -3.00 1.19 0.60
N GLN A 62 -2.08 0.74 1.44
CA GLN A 62 -0.73 1.28 1.57
C GLN A 62 0.10 1.04 0.31
N ASP A 63 0.01 -0.15 -0.26
CA ASP A 63 0.73 -0.54 -1.47
C ASP A 63 0.24 0.28 -2.67
N VAL A 64 -1.08 0.34 -2.87
CA VAL A 64 -1.69 1.13 -3.95
C VAL A 64 -1.41 2.62 -3.78
N ALA A 65 -1.55 3.16 -2.57
CA ALA A 65 -1.27 4.58 -2.32
C ALA A 65 0.20 4.93 -2.56
N PHE A 66 1.13 4.07 -2.14
CA PHE A 66 2.56 4.31 -2.35
C PHE A 66 2.95 4.20 -3.84
N LEU A 67 2.41 3.22 -4.57
CA LEU A 67 2.62 3.09 -6.01
C LEU A 67 2.04 4.29 -6.77
N ASN A 68 0.86 4.79 -6.38
CA ASN A 68 0.27 5.99 -6.96
C ASN A 68 1.16 7.22 -6.73
N TRP A 69 1.63 7.42 -5.51
CA TRP A 69 2.53 8.52 -5.18
C TRP A 69 3.86 8.44 -5.96
N ILE A 70 4.44 7.24 -6.11
CA ILE A 70 5.63 7.03 -6.95
C ILE A 70 5.36 7.45 -8.40
N ALA A 71 4.20 7.08 -8.95
CA ALA A 71 3.83 7.42 -10.32
C ALA A 71 3.65 8.94 -10.50
N GLU A 72 3.04 9.63 -9.54
CA GLU A 72 2.92 11.10 -9.51
C GLU A 72 4.29 11.81 -9.52
N ARG A 73 5.32 11.14 -8.99
CA ARG A 73 6.71 11.64 -8.99
C ARG A 73 7.45 11.36 -10.29
N GLY A 74 6.79 10.71 -11.26
CA GLY A 74 7.37 10.30 -12.55
C GLY A 74 8.34 9.12 -12.44
N TRP A 75 8.33 8.40 -11.31
CA TRP A 75 9.18 7.24 -11.09
C TRP A 75 8.47 5.96 -11.51
N LYS A 76 9.26 4.95 -11.90
CA LYS A 76 8.75 3.67 -12.38
C LYS A 76 8.97 2.58 -11.36
N VAL A 77 7.89 1.89 -11.03
CA VAL A 77 7.90 0.64 -10.28
C VAL A 77 6.97 -0.33 -10.97
N ASP A 78 7.45 -1.53 -11.21
CA ASP A 78 6.61 -2.63 -11.68
C ASP A 78 5.61 -2.99 -10.57
N ALA A 79 4.32 -2.79 -10.84
CA ALA A 79 3.28 -2.96 -9.82
C ALA A 79 3.22 -4.38 -9.27
N GLN A 80 3.57 -5.39 -10.06
CA GLN A 80 3.50 -6.79 -9.64
C GLN A 80 4.68 -7.18 -8.74
N SER A 81 5.91 -6.93 -9.18
CA SER A 81 7.13 -7.33 -8.47
C SER A 81 7.61 -6.31 -7.44
N GLY A 82 7.19 -5.05 -7.55
CA GLY A 82 7.66 -3.96 -6.71
C GLY A 82 9.06 -3.44 -7.09
N LYS A 83 9.64 -3.89 -8.20
CA LYS A 83 10.99 -3.48 -8.64
C LYS A 83 10.95 -2.20 -9.48
N GLY A 84 11.93 -1.32 -9.31
CA GLY A 84 12.09 -0.14 -10.14
C GLY A 84 12.96 0.94 -9.50
N ASP A 85 12.66 2.20 -9.82
CA ASP A 85 13.28 3.40 -9.25
C ASP A 85 13.21 3.43 -7.71
N VAL A 86 12.18 2.80 -7.14
CA VAL A 86 12.04 2.49 -5.72
C VAL A 86 11.73 1.00 -5.61
N SER A 87 12.36 0.30 -4.67
CA SER A 87 12.04 -1.11 -4.42
C SER A 87 10.95 -1.24 -3.37
N VAL A 88 9.75 -1.64 -3.77
CA VAL A 88 8.62 -1.90 -2.87
C VAL A 88 8.68 -3.33 -2.38
N ILE A 89 8.91 -3.51 -1.08
CA ILE A 89 9.01 -4.82 -0.43
C ILE A 89 7.72 -5.08 0.34
N ARG A 90 6.91 -6.00 -0.15
CA ARG A 90 5.65 -6.35 0.49
C ARG A 90 5.87 -7.35 1.61
N SER A 91 5.29 -7.07 2.76
CA SER A 91 5.38 -7.92 3.94
C SER A 91 3.99 -8.18 4.52
N ASP A 92 3.87 -9.17 5.41
CA ASP A 92 2.64 -9.36 6.15
C ASP A 92 2.35 -8.13 7.04
N ASN A 93 1.07 -7.78 7.14
CA ASN A 93 0.63 -6.60 7.90
C ASN A 93 1.19 -6.58 9.33
N LYS A 94 1.33 -7.75 9.98
CA LYS A 94 1.79 -7.84 11.37
C LYS A 94 3.27 -7.49 11.54
N VAL A 95 4.09 -7.72 10.53
CA VAL A 95 5.55 -7.56 10.61
C VAL A 95 6.06 -6.31 9.88
N THR A 96 5.21 -5.63 9.09
CA THR A 96 5.61 -4.38 8.40
C THR A 96 6.21 -3.33 9.35
N PRO A 97 5.70 -3.11 10.59
CA PRO A 97 6.31 -2.16 11.52
C PRO A 97 7.76 -2.50 11.90
N ASP A 98 8.15 -3.78 11.89
CA ASP A 98 9.53 -4.18 12.20
C ASP A 98 10.51 -3.75 11.11
N ALA A 99 10.06 -3.56 9.87
CA ALA A 99 10.89 -3.03 8.79
C ALA A 99 11.40 -1.60 9.06
N TYR A 100 10.76 -0.87 9.99
CA TYR A 100 11.23 0.46 10.40
C TYR A 100 12.48 0.40 11.29
N LYS A 101 12.67 -0.70 12.05
CA LYS A 101 13.80 -0.86 12.98
C LYS A 101 15.15 -0.99 12.27
N SER A 102 15.15 -1.40 11.00
CA SER A 102 16.35 -1.68 10.19
C SER A 102 16.90 -0.49 9.41
#